data_AF-A0A496R3U9-F1
#
_entry.id   AF-A0A496R3U9-F1
#
_cell.length_a   1.000
_cell.length_b   1.000
_cell.length_c   1.000
_cell.angle_alpha   90.00
_cell.angle_beta   90.00
_cell.angle_gamma   90.00
#
_symmetry.space_group_name_H-M   'P 1'
#
loop_
_entity.id
_entity.type
_entity.pdbx_description
1 polymer ?
#
loop_
_entity_poly.entity_id
_entity_poly.type
_entity_poly.pdbx_seq_one_letter_code
_entity_poly.pdbx_strand_id
1 'polypeptide(L)' 'MNSKEAKYTQFSLCKEMLETADVFKRFNKLEADRYTSSLSKDKKVFLTGEGSSRIFPAKRAIYT' A
#
# COMPACT_ATOMS: atom_id res chain seq x y z
N MET A 1 -13.72 -0.23 -11.98
CA MET A 1 -14.74 -0.38 -10.92
C MET A 1 -15.19 1.03 -10.56
N ASN A 2 -16.50 1.27 -10.49
CA ASN A 2 -17.07 2.63 -10.47
C ASN A 2 -17.79 2.88 -9.14
N SER A 3 -17.41 3.93 -8.42
CA SER A 3 -18.03 4.33 -7.15
C SER A 3 -19.45 4.88 -7.30
N LYS A 4 -19.95 5.03 -8.53
CA LYS A 4 -21.32 5.49 -8.81
C LYS A 4 -22.30 4.34 -9.10
N GLU A 5 -21.81 3.11 -9.24
CA GLU A 5 -22.67 1.95 -9.55
C GLU A 5 -23.01 1.17 -8.27
N ALA A 6 -24.31 1.01 -8.00
CA ALA A 6 -24.82 0.37 -6.78
C ALA A 6 -24.24 -1.04 -6.54
N LYS A 7 -23.99 -1.82 -7.60
CA LYS A 7 -23.39 -3.16 -7.49
C LYS A 7 -22.00 -3.15 -6.83
N TYR A 8 -21.25 -2.05 -6.92
CA TYR A 8 -19.93 -1.87 -6.31
C TYR A 8 -19.95 -1.07 -5.00
N THR A 9 -21.07 -0.45 -4.64
CA THR A 9 -21.20 0.38 -3.43
C THR A 9 -22.24 -0.12 -2.45
N GLN A 10 -22.94 -1.22 -2.73
CA GLN A 10 -23.87 -1.83 -1.78
C GLN A 10 -23.16 -2.40 -0.54
N PHE A 11 -21.88 -2.78 -0.65
CA PHE A 11 -21.08 -3.33 0.45
C PHE A 11 -19.98 -2.35 0.87
N SER A 12 -19.78 -2.19 2.19
CA SER A 12 -18.76 -1.29 2.75
C SER A 12 -17.34 -1.66 2.29
N LEU A 13 -17.02 -2.96 2.22
CA LEU A 13 -15.71 -3.44 1.74
C LEU A 13 -15.37 -2.88 0.36
N CYS A 14 -16.31 -2.91 -0.59
CA CYS A 14 -16.06 -2.40 -1.93
C CYS A 14 -15.92 -0.88 -1.96
N LYS A 15 -16.61 -0.14 -1.08
CA LYS A 15 -16.41 1.31 -0.92
C LYS A 15 -15.00 1.60 -0.43
N GLU A 16 -14.57 0.94 0.65
CA GLU A 16 -13.23 1.09 1.23
C GLU A 16 -12.12 0.77 0.21
N MET A 17 -12.29 -0.30 -0.58
CA MET A 17 -11.36 -0.63 -1.66
C MET A 17 -11.29 0.46 -2.74
N LEU A 18 -12.41 1.10 -3.09
CA LEU A 18 -12.45 2.18 -4.07
C LEU A 18 -11.86 3.49 -3.54
N GLU A 19 -11.99 3.76 -2.24
CA GLU A 19 -11.41 4.92 -1.56
C GLU A 19 -9.87 4.90 -1.53
N THR A 20 -9.26 3.72 -1.67
CA THR A 20 -7.80 3.52 -1.64
C THR A 20 -7.07 4.47 -2.62
N ALA A 21 -7.64 4.73 -3.80
CA ALA A 21 -7.04 5.63 -4.78
C ALA A 21 -6.94 7.09 -4.26
N ASP A 22 -7.95 7.56 -3.53
CA ASP A 22 -7.96 8.92 -2.99
C ASP A 22 -7.10 9.03 -1.72
N VAL A 23 -7.02 7.98 -0.90
CA VAL A 23 -6.06 7.89 0.20
C VAL A 23 -4.63 8.05 -0.34
N PHE A 24 -4.30 7.34 -1.42
CA PHE A 24 -2.96 7.40 -2.01
C PHE A 24 -2.62 8.79 -2.56
N LYS A 25 -3.58 9.49 -3.20
CA LYS A 25 -3.39 10.86 -3.70
C LYS A 25 -3.12 11.87 -2.59
N ARG A 26 -3.74 11.68 -1.42
CA ARG A 26 -3.62 12.58 -0.26
C ARG A 26 -2.42 12.23 0.63
N PHE A 27 -1.75 11.11 0.37
CA PHE A 27 -0.60 10.68 1.15
C PHE A 27 0.58 11.65 0.94
N ASN A 28 0.99 12.32 2.01
CA ASN A 28 2.18 13.17 1.99
C ASN A 28 3.44 12.31 2.06
N LYS A 29 4.14 12.17 0.93
CA LYS A 29 5.39 11.40 0.84
C LYS A 29 6.48 11.87 1.82
N LEU A 30 6.47 13.15 2.21
CA LEU A 30 7.48 13.71 3.13
C LEU A 30 7.36 13.13 4.55
N GLU A 31 6.19 12.60 4.93
CA GLU A 31 6.02 11.90 6.20
C GLU A 31 6.86 10.61 6.28
N ALA A 32 7.20 10.02 5.13
CA ALA A 32 8.03 8.83 5.07
C ALA A 32 9.53 9.13 5.22
N ASP A 33 9.97 10.38 4.97
CA ASP A 33 11.39 10.73 4.87
C ASP A 33 12.16 10.48 6.17
N ARG A 34 11.51 10.66 7.34
CA ARG A 34 12.10 10.36 8.65
C ARG A 34 12.39 8.88 8.87
N TYR A 35 11.76 8.00 8.10
CA TYR A 35 11.93 6.54 8.16
C TYR A 35 12.83 6.00 7.04
N THR A 36 12.95 6.73 5.92
CA THR A 36 13.76 6.31 4.76
C THR A 36 15.19 6.84 4.80
N SER A 37 15.45 7.94 5.50
CA SER A 37 16.78 8.55 5.56
C SER A 37 17.84 7.63 6.20
N SER A 38 17.44 6.76 7.13
CA SER A 38 18.30 5.71 7.73
C SER A 38 18.44 4.46 6.87
N LEU A 39 17.63 4.29 5.82
CA LEU A 39 17.67 3.13 4.92
C LEU A 39 18.88 3.16 3.96
N SER A 40 19.74 4.18 4.05
CA SER A 40 20.69 4.60 3.02
C SER A 40 22.08 3.93 3.03
N LYS A 41 22.25 2.71 3.56
CA LYS A 41 23.54 2.00 3.48
C LYS A 41 23.49 0.53 3.03
N ASP A 42 22.41 -0.19 3.29
CA ASP A 42 22.28 -1.61 2.92
C ASP A 42 21.14 -1.82 1.91
N LYS A 43 21.49 -2.31 0.71
CA LYS A 43 20.58 -2.40 -0.45
C LYS A 43 19.51 -3.50 -0.37
N LYS A 44 19.22 -4.04 0.82
CA LYS A 44 18.29 -5.17 1.00
C LYS A 44 17.33 -4.88 2.14
N VAL A 45 16.04 -4.87 1.82
CA VAL A 45 14.97 -4.59 2.79
C VAL A 45 14.13 -5.85 2.92
N PHE A 46 14.12 -6.46 4.10
CA PHE A 46 13.26 -7.59 4.39
C PHE A 46 11.88 -7.10 4.81
N LEU A 47 10.88 -7.29 3.95
CA LEU A 47 9.49 -6.99 4.25
C LEU A 47 8.76 -8.29 4.57
N THR A 48 8.07 -8.33 5.70
CA THR A 48 7.25 -9.46 6.14
C THR A 48 5.83 -8.99 6.45
N GLY A 49 4.87 -9.91 6.40
CA GLY A 49 3.47 -9.65 6.72
C GLY A 49 2.67 -10.93 6.85
N GLU A 50 1.56 -10.87 7.57
CA GLU A 50 0.61 -11.99 7.74
C GLU A 50 -0.73 -11.70 7.05
N GLY A 51 -1.52 -12.75 6.80
CA GLY A 51 -2.83 -12.60 6.16
C GLY A 51 -2.76 -12.02 4.75
N SER A 52 -3.60 -11.02 4.46
CA SER A 52 -3.67 -10.32 3.17
C SER A 52 -2.40 -9.51 2.88
N SER A 53 -1.66 -9.07 3.90
CA SER A 53 -0.42 -8.31 3.72
C SER A 53 0.70 -9.11 3.05
N ARG A 54 0.57 -10.45 2.94
CA ARG A 54 1.45 -11.29 2.11
C ARG A 54 1.34 -10.99 0.61
N ILE A 55 0.29 -10.30 0.17
CA ILE A 55 0.12 -9.87 -1.22
C ILE A 55 1.09 -8.76 -1.61
N PHE A 56 1.72 -8.07 -0.65
CA PHE A 56 2.76 -7.11 -0.95
C PHE A 56 3.86 -7.80 -1.77
N PRO A 57 4.18 -7.30 -2.98
CA PRO A 57 5.21 -7.88 -3.82
C PRO A 57 6.60 -7.54 -3.25
N ALA A 58 6.94 -8.16 -2.13
CA ALA A 58 8.20 -8.02 -1.42
C ALA A 58 9.26 -9.02 -1.90
N LYS A 59 8.91 -9.95 -2.80
CA LYS A 59 9.83 -11.00 -3.26
C LYS A 59 11.13 -10.47 -3.90
N ARG A 60 11.17 -9.22 -4.36
CA ARG A 60 12.37 -8.56 -4.92
C ARG A 60 13.04 -7.55 -3.97
N ALA A 61 12.53 -7.36 -2.75
CA ALA A 61 13.15 -6.47 -1.76
C ALA A 61 14.41 -7.11 -1.12
N ILE A 62 14.54 -8.44 -1.23
CA ILE A 62 15.61 -9.26 -0.63
C ILE A 62 16.52 -9.90 -1.69
N TYR A 63 15.97 -10.30 -2.84
CA TYR A 63 16.68 -11.04 -3.88
C TYR A 63 17.05 -10.14 -5.06
N THR A 64 18.37 -9.95 -5.25
CA THR A 64 19.01 -9.57 -6.52
C THR A 64 18.90 -10.71 -7.51
#